data_AF-A0A7Y8HQ55-F1
#
_entry.id   AF-A0A7Y8HQ55-F1
#
_cell.length_a   1.000
_cell.length_b   1.000
_cell.length_c   1.000
_cell.angle_alpha   90.00
_cell.angle_beta   90.00
_cell.angle_gamma   90.00
#
_symmetry.space_group_name_H-M   'P 1'
#
loop_
_entity.id
_entity.type
_entity.pdbx_description
1 polymer ?
#
loop_
_entity_poly.entity_id
_entity_poly.type
_entity_poly.pdbx_seq_one_letter_code
_entity_poly.pdbx_strand_id
1 'polypeptide(L)' 'VKGHPFSNIELHGYWTSTEHEEYPFSAWDVNFDYGIIGNDFKINKNFVWCVRDNK' A
#
# COMPACT_ATOMS: atom_id res chain seq x y z
N VAL A 1 -22.06 -13.19 2.09
CA VAL A 1 -21.07 -12.17 1.66
C VAL A 1 -19.83 -12.91 1.17
N LYS A 2 -19.75 -13.26 -0.12
CA LYS A 2 -18.57 -13.92 -0.70
C LYS A 2 -17.84 -12.89 -1.56
N GLY A 3 -16.54 -12.70 -1.34
CA GLY A 3 -15.67 -11.91 -2.22
C GLY A 3 -15.50 -10.43 -1.88
N HIS A 4 -15.61 -10.01 -0.61
CA HIS A 4 -15.23 -8.64 -0.26
C HIS A 4 -13.71 -8.49 -0.45
N PRO A 5 -13.21 -7.47 -1.17
CA PRO A 5 -11.79 -7.37 -1.52
C PRO A 5 -10.90 -7.32 -0.27
N PHE A 6 -11.40 -6.80 0.85
CA PHE A 6 -10.65 -6.69 2.10
C PHE A 6 -10.71 -7.95 2.99
N SER A 7 -10.84 -9.14 2.42
CA SER A 7 -10.62 -10.38 3.17
C SER A 7 -9.13 -10.71 3.16
N ASN A 8 -8.49 -10.81 4.33
CA ASN A 8 -7.04 -11.05 4.51
C ASN A 8 -6.15 -9.82 4.22
N ILE A 9 -6.53 -8.67 4.78
CA ILE A 9 -5.71 -7.44 4.79
C ILE A 9 -5.17 -7.24 6.21
N GLU A 10 -3.90 -6.86 6.30
CA GLU A 10 -3.23 -6.53 7.55
C GLU A 10 -3.42 -5.04 7.90
N LEU A 11 -3.53 -4.72 9.19
CA LEU A 11 -3.53 -3.33 9.67
C LEU A 11 -2.11 -2.76 9.62
N HIS A 12 -1.65 -2.42 8.42
CA HIS A 12 -0.30 -1.93 8.15
C HIS A 12 -0.28 -1.07 6.87
N GLY A 13 0.88 -0.49 6.57
CA GLY A 13 1.18 0.10 5.26
C GLY A 13 1.21 -0.92 4.13
N TYR A 14 0.62 -0.57 2.99
CA TYR A 14 0.70 -1.28 1.72
C TYR A 14 1.33 -0.39 0.66
N TRP A 15 2.40 -0.87 0.05
CA TRP A 15 3.12 -0.12 -0.99
C TRP A 15 2.26 0.14 -2.22
N THR A 16 2.40 1.34 -2.78
CA THR A 16 2.03 1.63 -4.17
C THR A 16 3.28 1.53 -5.06
N SER A 17 3.09 1.48 -6.38
CA SER A 17 4.20 1.54 -7.35
C SER A 17 4.71 2.97 -7.60
N THR A 18 4.18 3.98 -6.91
CA THR A 18 4.48 5.39 -7.14
C THR A 18 5.59 5.85 -6.18
N GLU A 19 6.70 6.31 -6.73
CA GLU A 19 7.77 6.99 -5.98
C GLU A 19 7.26 8.34 -5.47
N HIS A 20 7.70 8.77 -4.29
CA HIS A 20 7.39 10.09 -3.77
C HIS A 20 8.22 11.15 -4.51
N GLU A 21 7.56 12.19 -5.01
CA GLU A 21 8.13 13.16 -5.95
C GLU A 21 9.30 13.95 -5.34
N GLU A 22 9.13 14.41 -4.09
CA GLU A 22 10.15 15.19 -3.38
C GLU A 22 11.21 14.33 -2.67
N TYR A 23 10.93 13.03 -2.48
CA TYR A 23 11.74 12.12 -1.66
C TYR A 23 12.00 10.82 -2.42
N PRO A 24 13.03 10.78 -3.29
CA PRO A 24 13.30 9.63 -4.17
C PRO A 24 13.64 8.32 -3.41
N PHE A 25 14.01 8.43 -2.14
CA PHE A 25 14.24 7.29 -1.25
C PHE A 25 12.95 6.72 -0.63
N SER A 26 11.79 7.32 -0.91
CA SER A 26 10.48 6.94 -0.39
C SER A 26 9.52 6.56 -1.51
N ALA A 27 8.47 5.81 -1.17
CA ALA A 27 7.33 5.53 -2.02
C ALA A 27 6.03 5.80 -1.27
N TRP A 28 4.95 6.06 -1.99
CA TRP A 28 3.63 6.22 -1.40
C TRP A 28 3.10 4.88 -0.89
N ASP A 29 2.43 4.89 0.26
CA ASP A 29 1.74 3.74 0.84
C ASP A 29 0.31 4.11 1.28
N VAL A 30 -0.56 3.10 1.32
CA VAL A 30 -1.87 3.21 1.96
C VAL A 30 -1.79 2.49 3.30
N ASN A 31 -2.00 3.22 4.38
CA ASN A 31 -1.91 2.68 5.73
C ASN A 31 -3.30 2.35 6.27
N PHE A 32 -3.57 1.05 6.44
CA PHE A 32 -4.85 0.55 6.94
C PHE A 32 -4.99 0.56 8.47
N ASP A 33 -3.90 0.80 9.21
CA ASP A 33 -3.94 0.96 10.66
C ASP A 33 -4.57 2.33 11.04
N TYR A 34 -4.18 3.38 10.32
CA TYR A 34 -4.68 4.74 10.57
C TYR A 34 -5.74 5.23 9.56
N GLY A 35 -5.90 4.52 8.44
CA GLY A 35 -6.83 4.93 7.37
C GLY A 35 -6.35 6.15 6.59
N ILE A 36 -5.05 6.26 6.34
CA ILE A 36 -4.41 7.42 5.69
C ILE A 36 -3.59 7.01 4.46
N ILE A 37 -3.28 7.99 3.62
CA ILE A 37 -2.22 7.90 2.61
C ILE A 37 -0.95 8.46 3.27
N GLY A 38 0.12 7.68 3.22
CA GLY A 38 1.43 8.06 3.74
C GLY A 38 2.51 7.86 2.68
N ASN A 39 3.75 8.07 3.11
CA ASN A 39 4.91 7.61 2.39
C ASN A 39 5.89 7.01 3.37
N ASP A 40 6.67 6.04 2.91
CA ASP A 40 7.68 5.39 3.73
C ASP A 40 8.94 5.11 2.91
N PHE A 41 10.07 4.91 3.59
CA PHE A 41 11.35 4.66 2.95
C PHE A 41 11.34 3.32 2.22
N LYS A 42 11.89 3.29 1.01
CA LYS A 42 11.97 2.09 0.16
C LYS A 42 12.75 0.92 0.80
N ILE A 43 13.55 1.19 1.84
CA ILE A 43 14.28 0.18 2.60
C ILE A 43 13.41 -0.53 3.65
N ASN A 44 12.24 0.04 3.98
CA ASN A 44 11.33 -0.50 4.97
C ASN A 44 10.45 -1.61 4.38
N LYS A 45 9.82 -2.37 5.25
CA LYS A 45 8.92 -3.46 4.88
C LYS A 45 7.48 -3.00 5.01
N ASN A 46 6.76 -2.98 3.89
CA ASN A 46 5.31 -2.86 3.86
C ASN A 46 4.73 -4.02 3.03
N PHE A 47 3.44 -4.25 3.18
CA PHE A 47 2.74 -5.29 2.43
C PHE A 47 2.53 -4.86 0.98
N VAL A 48 2.25 -5.84 0.11
CA VAL A 48 1.87 -5.60 -1.28
C VAL A 48 0.56 -6.33 -1.52
N TRP A 49 -0.39 -5.64 -2.16
CA TRP A 49 -1.65 -6.23 -2.59
C TRP A 49 -1.67 -6.23 -4.11
N CYS A 50 -1.58 -7.42 -4.70
CA CYS A 50 -1.73 -7.59 -6.13
C CYS A 50 -3.13 -7.15 -6.58
N VAL A 51 -3.19 -6.11 -7.39
CA VAL A 51 -4.40 -5.71 -8.12
C VAL A 51 -4.40 -6.39 -9.48
N ARG A 52 -5.57 -6.87 -9.92
CA ARG A 52 -5.74 -7.38 -11.29
C ARG A 52 -6.51 -6.35 -12.08
N ASP A 53 -5.97 -5.96 -13.24
CA ASP A 53 -6.75 -5.23 -14.23
C ASP A 53 -7.85 -6.15 -14.78
N ASN A 54 -9.07 -5.64 -14.96
CA ASN A 54 -10.18 -6.39 -15.56
C ASN A 54 -10.10 -6.42 -17.10
N LYS A 55 -8.93 -6.70 -17.67
CA LYS A 55 -8.79 -6.93 -19.13
C LYS A 55 -9.03 -8.38 -19.48
#